data_AF-A0A853SU21-F1
#
_entry.id   AF-A0A853SU21-F1
#
_cell.length_a   1.000
_cell.length_b   1.000
_cell.length_c   1.000
_cell.angle_alpha   90.00
_cell.angle_beta   90.00
_cell.angle_gamma   90.00
#
_symmetry.space_group_name_H-M   'P 1'
#
loop_
_entity.id
_entity.type
_entity.pdbx_description
1 polymer ?
#
loop_
_entity_poly.entity_id
_entity_poly.type
_entity_poly.pdbx_seq_one_letter_code
_entity_poly.pdbx_strand_id
1 'polypeptide(L)'
;MSAIVGERDRLIMSTVPRFAPANDRVLLLAATAQAFKVAATTIAAPASIDFTAGLVNMQGQVAFTASNASVLTRVGNVASLAYAGMVGDSVTITATIVADGLTYTASQTVSKIFDGVTGNSARVAYSKTTLLSLASAPATLSTQGDASFPPIDTWGAGTVWEGSPPLFGAGESLYRSDGIFNPASGTTKWAAPYLNALKVGQLSAISADLGKVTAGDIYSATLHGGSGYPNNAYAWPSNGGSGFHLSESGLLFGNPGLGKYVQIDAAGNIYAPGFSIINGRAVFSGNLDSVDGSFTGELKAAKGSFAGVLDAAKGKFSGELDAVKGTFSGDLSSARVSVGTASAATAFFEPGYPSISLQSSASGVFVEASSLNSAAVFTNLEVLFKHNAPGWPAALRIRSGRVFFSIVCTAVVDDQLSIWYRINSGNWLWLSGVQERQDGDAPAATVYGLTLDINVGDTVQFGVSGTNAYLTAANMGKLYVKQCQAIVIARNF
;
A
#
# COMPACT_ATOMS: atom_id res chain seq x y z
N MET A 1 77.41 -5.33 -122.12
CA MET A 1 76.34 -4.55 -121.47
C MET A 1 75.01 -5.22 -121.79
N SER A 2 74.42 -5.96 -120.84
CA SER A 2 73.03 -6.44 -120.87
C SER A 2 72.52 -6.39 -119.44
N ALA A 3 71.32 -5.84 -119.30
CA ALA A 3 70.79 -5.25 -118.09
C ALA A 3 70.41 -6.27 -117.01
N ILE A 4 70.55 -5.78 -115.78
CA ILE A 4 69.94 -6.23 -114.53
C ILE A 4 68.42 -6.36 -114.73
N VAL A 5 67.80 -7.42 -114.20
CA VAL A 5 66.49 -7.51 -113.51
C VAL A 5 65.98 -8.94 -113.63
N GLY A 6 65.66 -9.60 -112.52
CA GLY A 6 64.58 -10.59 -112.54
C GLY A 6 64.66 -11.77 -111.58
N GLU A 7 65.83 -12.34 -111.26
CA GLU A 7 65.82 -13.59 -110.46
C GLU A 7 65.55 -13.35 -108.98
N ARG A 8 66.18 -12.33 -108.38
CA ARG A 8 65.89 -11.93 -107.00
C ARG A 8 64.48 -11.35 -106.84
N ASP A 9 64.00 -10.66 -107.87
CA ASP A 9 62.67 -10.06 -107.89
C ASP A 9 61.57 -11.12 -108.10
N ARG A 10 61.81 -12.15 -108.94
CA ARG A 10 60.93 -13.34 -109.04
C ARG A 10 60.89 -14.13 -107.74
N LEU A 11 62.00 -14.26 -107.02
CA LEU A 11 62.03 -14.96 -105.73
C LEU A 11 61.27 -14.22 -104.63
N ILE A 12 61.24 -12.88 -104.64
CA ILE A 12 60.42 -12.08 -103.71
C ILE A 12 58.95 -12.09 -104.16
N MET A 13 58.65 -11.97 -105.45
CA MET A 13 57.29 -12.05 -105.99
C MET A 13 56.68 -13.46 -105.95
N SER A 14 57.48 -14.53 -105.80
CA SER A 14 57.00 -15.90 -105.59
C SER A 14 56.98 -16.34 -104.13
N THR A 15 57.23 -15.43 -103.18
CA THR A 15 56.92 -15.72 -101.78
C THR A 15 55.41 -15.57 -101.56
N VAL A 16 54.78 -16.65 -101.09
CA VAL A 16 53.38 -16.66 -100.66
C VAL A 16 53.17 -15.52 -99.65
N PRO A 17 52.11 -14.70 -99.76
CA PRO A 17 51.80 -13.69 -98.76
C PRO A 17 51.78 -14.34 -97.37
N ARG A 18 52.63 -13.86 -96.45
CA ARG A 18 52.75 -14.43 -95.08
C ARG A 18 51.56 -14.09 -94.18
N PHE A 19 50.62 -13.27 -94.64
CA PHE A 19 49.39 -12.94 -93.93
C PHE A 19 48.22 -12.89 -94.92
N ALA A 20 47.28 -13.81 -94.75
CA ALA A 20 45.93 -13.70 -95.33
C ALA A 20 45.15 -12.60 -94.59
N PRO A 21 44.17 -11.93 -95.21
CA PRO A 21 43.32 -10.96 -94.52
C PRO A 21 42.66 -11.62 -93.30
N ALA A 22 42.60 -10.89 -92.17
CA ALA A 22 41.97 -11.37 -90.95
C ALA A 22 40.46 -11.53 -91.19
N ASN A 23 40.04 -12.75 -91.53
CA ASN A 23 38.63 -13.10 -91.55
C ASN A 23 38.28 -13.64 -90.16
N ASP A 24 37.35 -12.98 -89.46
CA ASP A 24 36.80 -13.53 -88.22
C ASP A 24 36.14 -14.88 -88.51
N ARG A 25 36.58 -15.89 -87.76
CA ARG A 25 36.15 -17.27 -87.87
C ARG A 25 35.47 -17.69 -86.58
N VAL A 26 34.27 -18.23 -86.70
CA VAL A 26 33.47 -18.65 -85.55
C VAL A 26 32.81 -19.99 -85.86
N LEU A 27 32.85 -20.88 -84.87
CA LEU A 27 32.00 -22.07 -84.81
C LEU A 27 30.82 -21.76 -83.89
N LEU A 28 29.61 -21.86 -84.43
CA LEU A 28 28.35 -21.70 -83.70
C LEU A 28 27.70 -23.05 -83.52
N LEU A 29 27.08 -23.30 -82.37
CA LEU A 29 26.33 -24.52 -82.11
C LEU A 29 24.91 -24.18 -81.68
N ALA A 30 23.92 -24.50 -82.52
CA ALA A 30 22.51 -24.31 -82.22
C ALA A 30 21.87 -25.67 -81.87
N ALA A 31 21.08 -25.72 -80.80
CA ALA A 31 20.31 -26.90 -80.41
C ALA A 31 18.81 -26.65 -80.60
N THR A 32 18.05 -27.63 -81.07
CA THR A 32 16.59 -27.49 -81.26
C THR A 32 15.81 -27.41 -79.95
N ALA A 33 16.37 -27.90 -78.84
CA ALA A 33 15.88 -27.68 -77.47
C ALA A 33 17.03 -27.77 -76.47
N GLN A 34 16.79 -27.31 -75.24
CA GLN A 34 17.78 -27.36 -74.14
C GLN A 34 17.47 -28.47 -73.12
N ALA A 35 16.33 -29.14 -73.24
CA ALA A 35 15.95 -30.20 -72.31
C ALA A 35 14.98 -31.20 -72.94
N PHE A 36 15.02 -32.43 -72.42
CA PHE A 36 13.96 -33.42 -72.57
C PHE A 36 12.99 -33.26 -71.39
N LYS A 37 11.76 -32.83 -71.65
CA LYS A 37 10.70 -32.86 -70.64
C LYS A 37 10.10 -34.26 -70.61
N VAL A 38 10.22 -34.94 -69.49
CA VAL A 38 9.68 -36.28 -69.27
C VAL A 38 8.42 -36.12 -68.44
N ALA A 39 7.27 -36.25 -69.10
CA ALA A 39 6.00 -36.26 -68.41
C ALA A 39 5.95 -37.42 -67.42
N ALA A 40 5.08 -37.32 -66.40
CA ALA A 40 4.83 -38.42 -65.46
C ALA A 40 4.42 -39.75 -66.13
N THR A 41 4.01 -39.71 -67.40
CA THR A 41 3.67 -40.85 -68.27
C THR A 41 4.86 -41.43 -69.08
N THR A 42 6.10 -41.09 -68.69
CA THR A 42 7.39 -41.59 -69.21
C THR A 42 7.75 -41.30 -70.67
N ILE A 43 6.93 -40.54 -71.39
CA ILE A 43 7.25 -40.08 -72.75
C ILE A 43 8.04 -38.77 -72.65
N ALA A 44 9.21 -38.73 -73.27
CA ALA A 44 10.05 -37.54 -73.36
C ALA A 44 9.68 -36.68 -74.58
N ALA A 45 9.62 -35.36 -74.40
CA ALA A 45 9.43 -34.37 -75.46
C ALA A 45 10.53 -33.31 -75.44
N PRO A 46 11.19 -33.00 -76.59
CA PRO A 46 11.06 -33.67 -77.90
C PRO A 46 11.67 -35.08 -77.89
N ALA A 47 11.39 -35.92 -78.89
CA ALA A 47 11.96 -37.29 -78.95
C ALA A 47 13.48 -37.30 -79.25
N SER A 48 13.97 -36.26 -79.93
CA SER A 48 15.37 -36.02 -80.28
C SER A 48 15.68 -34.53 -80.24
N ILE A 49 16.92 -34.19 -79.93
CA ILE A 49 17.46 -32.83 -80.00
C ILE A 49 18.60 -32.82 -81.01
N ASP A 50 18.52 -31.92 -81.97
CA ASP A 50 19.49 -31.78 -83.05
C ASP A 50 20.39 -30.58 -82.78
N PHE A 51 21.69 -30.81 -82.91
CA PHE A 51 22.76 -29.85 -82.72
C PHE A 51 23.37 -29.53 -84.08
N THR A 52 23.09 -28.34 -84.59
CA THR A 52 23.58 -27.88 -85.89
C THR A 52 24.79 -26.97 -85.70
N ALA A 53 25.92 -27.37 -86.27
CA ALA A 53 27.12 -26.56 -86.29
C ALA A 53 27.13 -25.60 -87.48
N GLY A 54 27.12 -24.30 -87.19
CA GLY A 54 27.27 -23.22 -88.17
C GLY A 54 28.74 -22.81 -88.27
N LEU A 55 29.28 -22.80 -89.48
CA LEU A 55 30.64 -22.35 -89.75
C LEU A 55 30.61 -20.98 -90.42
N VAL A 56 31.27 -20.00 -89.83
CA VAL A 56 31.43 -18.64 -90.41
C VAL A 56 32.86 -18.49 -90.91
N ASN A 57 33.03 -18.19 -92.20
CA ASN A 57 34.32 -18.02 -92.88
C ASN A 57 35.28 -19.22 -92.72
N MET A 58 34.72 -20.41 -92.48
CA MET A 58 35.40 -21.70 -92.39
C MET A 58 34.59 -22.75 -93.13
N GLN A 59 35.28 -23.75 -93.66
CA GLN A 59 34.65 -24.92 -94.28
C GLN A 59 35.33 -26.18 -93.76
N GLY A 60 34.55 -27.25 -93.63
CA GLY A 60 35.07 -28.52 -93.16
C GLY A 60 34.05 -29.30 -92.35
N GLN A 61 34.49 -30.47 -91.92
CA GLN A 61 33.68 -31.41 -91.17
C GLN A 61 33.86 -31.17 -89.67
N VAL A 62 32.79 -30.83 -88.96
CA VAL A 62 32.83 -30.57 -87.51
C VAL A 62 32.84 -31.88 -86.74
N ALA A 63 33.73 -32.06 -85.77
CA ALA A 63 33.68 -33.21 -84.85
C ALA A 63 32.70 -32.91 -83.71
N PHE A 64 31.87 -33.88 -83.34
CA PHE A 64 30.98 -33.77 -82.18
C PHE A 64 31.36 -34.79 -81.12
N THR A 65 31.40 -34.36 -79.88
CA THR A 65 31.63 -35.23 -78.72
C THR A 65 30.57 -34.96 -77.66
N ALA A 66 30.12 -36.00 -76.99
CA ALA A 66 29.32 -35.88 -75.77
C ALA A 66 30.25 -35.93 -74.56
N SER A 67 29.92 -35.21 -73.49
CA SER A 67 30.68 -35.20 -72.23
C SER A 67 30.62 -36.53 -71.45
N ASN A 68 29.80 -37.49 -71.90
CA ASN A 68 29.63 -38.82 -71.33
C ASN A 68 29.36 -39.84 -72.46
N ALA A 69 28.99 -41.08 -72.11
CA ALA A 69 28.72 -42.15 -73.07
C ALA A 69 27.42 -41.99 -73.90
N SER A 70 26.82 -40.80 -73.93
CA SER A 70 25.62 -40.54 -74.75
C SER A 70 25.92 -40.73 -76.24
N VAL A 71 25.00 -41.39 -76.93
CA VAL A 71 25.15 -41.75 -78.34
C VAL A 71 24.59 -40.63 -79.21
N LEU A 72 25.46 -40.08 -80.06
CA LEU A 72 25.09 -39.09 -81.09
C LEU A 72 24.99 -39.79 -82.45
N THR A 73 23.92 -39.53 -83.18
CA THR A 73 23.81 -39.89 -84.60
C THR A 73 24.18 -38.67 -85.42
N ARG A 74 24.92 -38.85 -86.52
CA ARG A 74 25.49 -37.71 -87.25
C ARG A 74 25.11 -37.75 -88.72
N VAL A 75 24.64 -36.61 -89.23
CA VAL A 75 24.41 -36.37 -90.65
C VAL A 75 25.02 -35.00 -91.01
N GLY A 76 26.14 -35.00 -91.74
CA GLY A 76 26.85 -33.77 -92.09
C GLY A 76 27.35 -33.01 -90.86
N ASN A 77 27.03 -31.71 -90.77
CA ASN A 77 27.35 -30.86 -89.62
C ASN A 77 26.20 -30.77 -88.60
N VAL A 78 25.32 -31.78 -88.56
CA VAL A 78 24.28 -31.96 -87.55
C VAL A 78 24.54 -33.23 -86.75
N ALA A 79 24.49 -33.13 -85.43
CA ALA A 79 24.48 -34.26 -84.51
C ALA A 79 23.14 -34.33 -83.79
N SER A 80 22.50 -35.49 -83.77
CA SER A 80 21.19 -35.73 -83.17
C SER A 80 21.35 -36.63 -81.94
N LEU A 81 20.83 -36.17 -80.80
CA LEU A 81 20.74 -36.90 -79.56
C LEU A 81 19.29 -37.32 -79.31
N ALA A 82 19.00 -38.61 -79.35
CA ALA A 82 17.70 -39.14 -78.94
C ALA A 82 17.62 -39.26 -77.40
N TYR A 83 16.44 -39.11 -76.81
CA TYR A 83 16.25 -39.29 -75.36
C TYR A 83 16.79 -40.64 -74.85
N ALA A 84 16.52 -41.73 -75.59
CA ALA A 84 16.99 -43.08 -75.27
C ALA A 84 18.52 -43.25 -75.41
N GLY A 85 19.16 -42.43 -76.24
CA GLY A 85 20.60 -42.41 -76.42
C GLY A 85 21.35 -41.54 -75.41
N MET A 86 20.64 -40.73 -74.61
CA MET A 86 21.23 -39.87 -73.58
C MET A 86 21.47 -40.65 -72.28
N VAL A 87 22.73 -40.77 -71.90
CA VAL A 87 23.18 -41.38 -70.64
C VAL A 87 23.24 -40.31 -69.54
N GLY A 88 22.62 -40.59 -68.40
CA GLY A 88 22.48 -39.63 -67.29
C GLY A 88 21.39 -38.57 -67.48
N ASP A 89 21.32 -37.61 -66.55
CA ASP A 89 20.30 -36.54 -66.51
C ASP A 89 20.77 -35.21 -67.10
N SER A 90 22.06 -35.06 -67.37
CA SER A 90 22.62 -33.92 -68.10
C SER A 90 23.81 -34.35 -68.96
N VAL A 91 23.92 -33.79 -70.16
CA VAL A 91 25.02 -34.04 -71.09
C VAL A 91 25.40 -32.75 -71.80
N THR A 92 26.69 -32.52 -71.98
CA THR A 92 27.21 -31.40 -72.78
C THR A 92 27.74 -31.91 -74.11
N ILE A 93 27.19 -31.40 -75.20
CA ILE A 93 27.64 -31.69 -76.56
C ILE A 93 28.63 -30.61 -76.98
N THR A 94 29.82 -31.02 -77.38
CA THR A 94 30.88 -30.13 -77.86
C THR A 94 31.15 -30.38 -79.33
N ALA A 95 31.04 -29.32 -80.11
CA ALA A 95 31.43 -29.26 -81.51
C ALA A 95 32.85 -28.69 -81.60
N THR A 96 33.72 -29.34 -82.37
CA THR A 96 35.12 -28.95 -82.55
C THR A 96 35.51 -28.99 -84.02
N ILE A 97 36.21 -27.95 -84.49
CA ILE A 97 36.84 -27.95 -85.82
C ILE A 97 38.23 -27.32 -85.74
N VAL A 98 39.18 -27.86 -86.50
CA VAL A 98 40.51 -27.26 -86.66
C VAL A 98 40.57 -26.59 -88.03
N ALA A 99 40.86 -25.30 -88.05
CA ALA A 99 41.05 -24.53 -89.28
C ALA A 99 42.32 -23.70 -89.16
N ASP A 100 43.22 -23.79 -90.15
CA ASP A 100 44.53 -23.12 -90.18
C ASP A 100 45.36 -23.28 -88.89
N GLY A 101 45.29 -24.46 -88.26
CA GLY A 101 46.04 -24.80 -87.05
C GLY A 101 45.43 -24.29 -85.73
N LEU A 102 44.29 -23.60 -85.76
CA LEU A 102 43.52 -23.18 -84.58
C LEU A 102 42.28 -24.05 -84.37
N THR A 103 42.04 -24.43 -83.12
CA THR A 103 40.87 -25.23 -82.73
C THR A 103 39.73 -24.31 -82.28
N TYR A 104 38.59 -24.40 -82.95
CA TYR A 104 37.36 -23.72 -82.58
C TYR A 104 36.42 -24.71 -81.91
N THR A 105 35.88 -24.33 -80.75
CA THR A 105 34.96 -25.14 -79.96
C THR A 105 33.68 -24.38 -79.66
N ALA A 106 32.55 -25.08 -79.68
CA ALA A 106 31.27 -24.59 -79.20
C ALA A 106 30.55 -25.71 -78.47
N SER A 107 29.89 -25.40 -77.35
CA SER A 107 29.26 -26.41 -76.51
C SER A 107 27.84 -26.03 -76.14
N GLN A 108 26.96 -27.03 -76.03
CA GLN A 108 25.57 -26.88 -75.59
C GLN A 108 25.24 -27.99 -74.58
N THR A 109 24.62 -27.65 -73.47
CA THR A 109 24.19 -28.61 -72.44
C THR A 109 22.70 -28.89 -72.56
N VAL A 110 22.33 -30.17 -72.45
CA VAL A 110 20.95 -30.65 -72.43
C VAL A 110 20.71 -31.46 -71.16
N SER A 111 19.55 -31.27 -70.55
CA SER A 111 19.14 -31.98 -69.32
C SER A 111 17.81 -32.70 -69.47
N LYS A 112 17.58 -33.75 -68.68
CA LYS A 112 16.28 -34.38 -68.47
C LYS A 112 15.56 -33.65 -67.33
N ILE A 113 14.31 -33.26 -67.56
CA ILE A 113 13.47 -32.62 -66.56
C ILE A 113 12.26 -33.52 -66.35
N PHE A 114 12.09 -34.04 -65.13
CA PHE A 114 10.98 -34.91 -64.77
C PHE A 114 9.89 -34.11 -64.03
N ASP A 115 8.64 -34.34 -64.39
CA ASP A 115 7.50 -33.80 -63.63
C ASP A 115 7.30 -34.56 -62.30
N GLY A 116 6.83 -33.86 -61.26
CA GLY A 116 6.52 -34.46 -59.95
C GLY A 116 5.22 -35.27 -59.96
N VAL A 117 5.12 -36.29 -59.10
CA VAL A 117 3.88 -37.04 -58.88
C VAL A 117 2.94 -36.25 -57.95
N THR A 118 1.63 -36.28 -58.21
CA THR A 118 0.65 -35.67 -57.29
C THR A 118 0.69 -36.40 -55.95
N GLY A 119 0.89 -35.66 -54.86
CA GLY A 119 0.94 -36.23 -53.50
C GLY A 119 -0.44 -36.58 -52.94
N ASN A 120 -0.44 -37.35 -51.85
CA ASN A 120 -1.67 -37.62 -51.10
C ASN A 120 -2.26 -36.32 -50.53
N SER A 121 -3.59 -36.23 -50.46
CA SER A 121 -4.30 -35.04 -49.97
C SER A 121 -5.26 -35.40 -48.83
N ALA A 122 -5.37 -34.51 -47.83
CA ALA A 122 -6.30 -34.68 -46.73
C ALA A 122 -7.76 -34.48 -47.18
N ARG A 123 -8.67 -35.25 -46.60
CA ARG A 123 -10.12 -35.19 -46.81
C ARG A 123 -10.82 -35.18 -45.45
N VAL A 124 -12.00 -34.58 -45.41
CA VAL A 124 -12.83 -34.52 -44.20
C VAL A 124 -14.28 -34.75 -44.61
N ALA A 125 -15.01 -35.49 -43.77
CA ALA A 125 -16.43 -35.70 -43.92
C ALA A 125 -17.13 -35.50 -42.56
N TYR A 126 -18.36 -35.01 -42.61
CA TYR A 126 -19.19 -34.76 -41.44
C TYR A 126 -20.53 -35.49 -41.58
N SER A 127 -21.08 -35.92 -40.45
CA SER A 127 -22.46 -36.41 -40.37
C SER A 127 -23.05 -35.92 -39.06
N LYS A 128 -24.29 -35.44 -39.08
CA LYS A 128 -25.09 -35.27 -37.86
C LYS A 128 -25.87 -36.54 -37.54
N THR A 129 -26.23 -36.73 -36.28
CA THR A 129 -27.04 -37.86 -35.83
C THR A 129 -27.74 -37.54 -34.51
N THR A 130 -28.86 -38.22 -34.25
CA THR A 130 -29.52 -38.27 -32.92
C THR A 130 -29.14 -39.52 -32.12
N LEU A 131 -28.28 -40.37 -32.67
CA LEU A 131 -27.73 -41.52 -31.96
C LEU A 131 -26.85 -41.06 -30.79
N LEU A 132 -26.85 -41.84 -29.72
CA LEU A 132 -25.99 -41.59 -28.54
C LEU A 132 -24.50 -41.69 -28.90
N SER A 133 -24.15 -42.59 -29.82
CA SER A 133 -22.81 -42.72 -30.36
C SER A 133 -22.83 -43.37 -31.75
N LEU A 134 -21.78 -43.14 -32.53
CA LEU A 134 -21.49 -43.90 -33.75
C LEU A 134 -20.56 -45.08 -33.44
N ALA A 135 -20.67 -46.15 -34.23
CA ALA A 135 -19.78 -47.30 -34.19
C ALA A 135 -18.35 -46.93 -34.62
N SER A 136 -17.38 -47.68 -34.13
CA SER A 136 -15.97 -47.57 -34.55
C SER A 136 -15.57 -48.60 -35.63
N ALA A 137 -16.50 -49.47 -36.02
CA ALA A 137 -16.32 -50.47 -37.07
C ALA A 137 -17.09 -50.05 -38.34
N PRO A 138 -16.46 -50.11 -39.54
CA PRO A 138 -15.06 -50.48 -39.77
C PRO A 138 -14.09 -49.39 -39.28
N ALA A 139 -12.92 -49.78 -38.77
CA ALA A 139 -11.91 -48.82 -38.28
C ALA A 139 -11.36 -47.92 -39.40
N THR A 140 -11.35 -48.46 -40.63
CA THR A 140 -11.07 -47.70 -41.85
C THR A 140 -11.97 -48.15 -42.97
N LEU A 141 -12.36 -47.21 -43.84
CA LEU A 141 -13.20 -47.46 -45.02
C LEU A 141 -12.51 -46.89 -46.26
N SER A 142 -12.54 -47.60 -47.39
CA SER A 142 -12.04 -47.06 -48.67
C SER A 142 -13.18 -46.73 -49.63
N THR A 143 -13.09 -45.57 -50.26
CA THR A 143 -14.06 -45.06 -51.25
C THR A 143 -13.31 -44.65 -52.51
N GLN A 144 -13.99 -44.66 -53.68
CA GLN A 144 -13.36 -44.34 -54.95
C GLN A 144 -13.43 -42.85 -55.26
N GLY A 145 -12.34 -42.27 -55.72
CA GLY A 145 -12.25 -40.84 -56.04
C GLY A 145 -12.04 -39.95 -54.82
N ASP A 146 -11.89 -38.67 -55.09
CA ASP A 146 -11.48 -37.65 -54.12
C ASP A 146 -12.65 -36.77 -53.64
N ALA A 147 -13.79 -36.87 -54.34
CA ALA A 147 -15.07 -36.27 -53.99
C ALA A 147 -16.06 -37.27 -53.38
N SER A 148 -15.62 -38.50 -53.09
CA SER A 148 -16.48 -39.51 -52.44
C SER A 148 -16.44 -39.39 -50.92
N PHE A 149 -17.57 -39.75 -50.30
CA PHE A 149 -17.75 -39.78 -48.86
C PHE A 149 -18.07 -41.19 -48.39
N PRO A 150 -17.91 -41.50 -47.09
CA PRO A 150 -18.38 -42.75 -46.52
C PRO A 150 -19.86 -43.01 -46.87
N PRO A 151 -20.24 -44.25 -47.27
CA PRO A 151 -21.62 -44.59 -47.55
C PRO A 151 -22.56 -44.29 -46.38
N ILE A 152 -23.85 -44.12 -46.70
CA ILE A 152 -24.90 -44.05 -45.70
C ILE A 152 -24.82 -45.25 -44.74
N ASP A 153 -25.11 -45.00 -43.48
CA ASP A 153 -25.18 -46.01 -42.41
C ASP A 153 -23.86 -46.68 -42.01
N THR A 154 -22.72 -46.30 -42.60
CA THR A 154 -21.42 -46.96 -42.38
C THR A 154 -21.08 -47.16 -40.90
N TRP A 155 -21.30 -46.14 -40.08
CA TRP A 155 -20.99 -46.17 -38.64
C TRP A 155 -22.23 -45.94 -37.76
N GLY A 156 -23.42 -45.96 -38.33
CA GLY A 156 -24.66 -45.78 -37.58
C GLY A 156 -25.83 -45.48 -38.48
N ALA A 157 -26.97 -46.10 -38.20
CA ALA A 157 -28.17 -45.93 -39.00
C ALA A 157 -28.63 -44.46 -39.06
N GLY A 158 -29.00 -44.01 -40.26
CA GLY A 158 -29.36 -42.64 -40.60
C GLY A 158 -28.19 -41.68 -40.83
N THR A 159 -26.93 -42.12 -40.79
CA THR A 159 -25.78 -41.22 -41.02
C THR A 159 -25.56 -40.94 -42.49
N VAL A 160 -25.47 -39.66 -42.86
CA VAL A 160 -25.15 -39.20 -44.22
C VAL A 160 -23.91 -38.33 -44.14
N TRP A 161 -22.89 -38.68 -44.92
CA TRP A 161 -21.57 -38.04 -44.89
C TRP A 161 -21.40 -37.01 -46.00
N GLU A 162 -20.96 -35.81 -45.62
CA GLU A 162 -20.79 -34.68 -46.54
C GLU A 162 -19.55 -33.84 -46.20
N GLY A 163 -19.06 -33.05 -47.16
CA GLY A 163 -17.80 -32.31 -47.04
C GLY A 163 -17.87 -31.04 -46.20
N SER A 164 -19.07 -30.55 -45.88
CA SER A 164 -19.29 -29.35 -45.04
C SER A 164 -20.07 -29.74 -43.79
N PRO A 165 -19.77 -29.16 -42.61
CA PRO A 165 -20.54 -29.45 -41.41
C PRO A 165 -22.03 -29.08 -41.59
N PRO A 166 -22.97 -30.03 -41.44
CA PRO A 166 -24.39 -29.71 -41.45
C PRO A 166 -24.78 -28.81 -40.28
N LEU A 167 -25.83 -28.02 -40.46
CA LEU A 167 -26.53 -27.38 -39.35
C LEU A 167 -27.24 -28.45 -38.50
N PHE A 168 -27.01 -28.39 -37.19
CA PHE A 168 -27.59 -29.31 -36.22
C PHE A 168 -28.23 -28.57 -35.04
N GLY A 169 -29.27 -29.18 -34.48
CA GLY A 169 -30.13 -28.69 -33.42
C GLY A 169 -29.78 -29.24 -32.04
N ALA A 170 -30.58 -28.86 -31.05
CA ALA A 170 -30.47 -29.43 -29.72
C ALA A 170 -30.86 -30.92 -29.73
N GLY A 171 -30.03 -31.78 -29.13
CA GLY A 171 -30.23 -33.24 -29.12
C GLY A 171 -29.63 -33.94 -30.34
N GLU A 172 -29.01 -33.21 -31.26
CA GLU A 172 -28.19 -33.76 -32.34
C GLU A 172 -26.69 -33.62 -31.99
N SER A 173 -25.91 -34.61 -32.42
CA SER A 173 -24.46 -34.66 -32.33
C SER A 173 -23.85 -34.53 -33.72
N LEU A 174 -22.79 -33.73 -33.85
CA LEU A 174 -22.00 -33.60 -35.07
C LEU A 174 -20.75 -34.49 -34.98
N TYR A 175 -20.64 -35.46 -35.88
CA TYR A 175 -19.48 -36.34 -36.01
C TYR A 175 -18.62 -35.94 -37.20
N ARG A 176 -17.32 -36.23 -37.10
CA ARG A 176 -16.32 -36.01 -38.14
C ARG A 176 -15.54 -37.29 -38.41
N SER A 177 -15.25 -37.56 -39.67
CA SER A 177 -14.32 -38.59 -40.14
C SER A 177 -13.23 -37.92 -40.97
N ASP A 178 -11.98 -38.27 -40.70
CA ASP A 178 -10.82 -37.78 -41.44
C ASP A 178 -10.37 -38.82 -42.46
N GLY A 179 -9.99 -38.35 -43.66
CA GLY A 179 -9.62 -39.19 -44.79
C GLY A 179 -8.34 -38.76 -45.49
N ILE A 180 -7.73 -39.68 -46.23
CA ILE A 180 -6.56 -39.42 -47.07
C ILE A 180 -6.86 -39.93 -48.48
N PHE A 181 -6.86 -39.03 -49.46
CA PHE A 181 -6.96 -39.37 -50.88
C PHE A 181 -5.57 -39.65 -51.45
N ASN A 182 -5.42 -40.79 -52.10
CA ASN A 182 -4.22 -41.16 -52.85
C ASN A 182 -4.51 -41.12 -54.37
N PRO A 183 -3.93 -40.17 -55.12
CA PRO A 183 -4.17 -40.05 -56.56
C PRO A 183 -3.59 -41.22 -57.37
N ALA A 184 -2.61 -41.96 -56.85
CA ALA A 184 -2.05 -43.12 -57.53
C ALA A 184 -3.00 -44.33 -57.52
N SER A 185 -3.74 -44.54 -56.43
CA SER A 185 -4.77 -45.60 -56.35
C SER A 185 -6.16 -45.12 -56.72
N GLY A 186 -6.38 -43.80 -56.79
CA GLY A 186 -7.70 -43.22 -57.05
C GLY A 186 -8.70 -43.48 -55.91
N THR A 187 -8.23 -43.65 -54.67
CA THR A 187 -9.08 -43.99 -53.52
C THR A 187 -8.86 -43.04 -52.34
N THR A 188 -9.94 -42.80 -51.59
CA THR A 188 -9.92 -42.11 -50.30
C THR A 188 -10.10 -43.11 -49.17
N LYS A 189 -9.16 -43.14 -48.23
CA LYS A 189 -9.21 -43.96 -47.02
C LYS A 189 -9.66 -43.11 -45.84
N TRP A 190 -10.83 -43.43 -45.28
CA TRP A 190 -11.47 -42.77 -44.15
C TRP A 190 -11.18 -43.51 -42.84
N ALA A 191 -11.03 -42.77 -41.75
CA ALA A 191 -10.96 -43.31 -40.39
C ALA A 191 -12.34 -43.34 -39.71
N ALA A 192 -12.49 -44.15 -38.67
CA ALA A 192 -13.70 -44.15 -37.85
C ALA A 192 -14.05 -42.75 -37.30
N PRO A 193 -15.35 -42.41 -37.14
CA PRO A 193 -15.79 -41.10 -36.68
C PRO A 193 -15.38 -40.78 -35.25
N TYR A 194 -15.27 -39.49 -34.94
CA TYR A 194 -15.28 -38.97 -33.57
C TYR A 194 -16.29 -37.83 -33.42
N LEU A 195 -16.75 -37.62 -32.18
CA LEU A 195 -17.67 -36.53 -31.84
C LEU A 195 -16.94 -35.20 -31.99
N ASN A 196 -17.40 -34.34 -32.90
CA ASN A 196 -16.80 -33.05 -33.20
C ASN A 196 -17.49 -31.92 -32.43
N ALA A 197 -18.82 -31.97 -32.29
CA ALA A 197 -19.57 -30.99 -31.51
C ALA A 197 -20.88 -31.57 -30.99
N LEU A 198 -21.32 -31.07 -29.83
CA LEU A 198 -22.61 -31.39 -29.22
C LEU A 198 -23.39 -30.08 -29.01
N LYS A 199 -24.67 -30.08 -29.39
CA LYS A 199 -25.58 -28.96 -29.12
C LYS A 199 -26.76 -29.53 -28.35
N VAL A 200 -26.99 -29.00 -27.16
CA VAL A 200 -27.97 -29.53 -26.20
C VAL A 200 -28.67 -28.37 -25.51
N GLY A 201 -29.95 -28.54 -25.19
CA GLY A 201 -30.72 -27.55 -24.43
C GLY A 201 -30.37 -27.56 -22.94
N GLN A 202 -30.35 -28.75 -22.34
CA GLN A 202 -29.99 -28.99 -20.95
C GLN A 202 -29.17 -30.28 -20.84
N LEU A 203 -28.12 -30.25 -20.02
CA LEU A 203 -27.42 -31.44 -19.56
C LEU A 203 -27.82 -31.68 -18.11
N SER A 204 -28.33 -32.88 -17.80
CA SER A 204 -28.81 -33.23 -16.46
C SER A 204 -27.74 -33.88 -15.56
N ALA A 205 -26.74 -34.53 -16.16
CA ALA A 205 -25.61 -35.11 -15.45
C ALA A 205 -24.38 -35.14 -16.37
N ILE A 206 -23.35 -34.35 -16.03
CA ILE A 206 -22.08 -34.35 -16.73
C ILE A 206 -20.94 -34.42 -15.70
N SER A 207 -19.98 -35.32 -15.94
CA SER A 207 -18.68 -35.31 -15.26
C SER A 207 -17.64 -34.93 -16.31
N ALA A 208 -16.91 -33.85 -16.06
CA ALA A 208 -15.95 -33.33 -17.02
C ALA A 208 -14.83 -32.56 -16.31
N ASP A 209 -13.61 -32.65 -16.85
CA ASP A 209 -12.49 -31.79 -16.50
C ASP A 209 -12.66 -30.44 -17.22
N LEU A 210 -13.49 -29.59 -16.61
CA LEU A 210 -13.78 -28.26 -17.11
C LEU A 210 -12.61 -27.34 -16.76
N GLY A 211 -11.76 -27.01 -17.73
CA GLY A 211 -10.67 -26.04 -17.53
C GLY A 211 -11.19 -24.64 -17.22
N LYS A 212 -11.06 -23.69 -18.14
CA LYS A 212 -11.71 -22.38 -17.97
C LYS A 212 -13.19 -22.49 -18.32
N VAL A 213 -14.07 -22.16 -17.37
CA VAL A 213 -15.52 -22.07 -17.61
C VAL A 213 -15.92 -20.60 -17.78
N THR A 214 -16.65 -20.31 -18.86
CA THR A 214 -17.40 -19.05 -19.01
C THR A 214 -18.88 -19.42 -18.95
N ALA A 215 -19.53 -19.13 -17.83
CA ALA A 215 -20.94 -19.45 -17.58
C ALA A 215 -21.69 -18.19 -17.17
N GLY A 216 -23.02 -18.24 -17.25
CA GLY A 216 -23.88 -17.29 -16.54
C GLY A 216 -23.89 -17.60 -15.04
N ASP A 217 -25.06 -17.53 -14.43
CA ASP A 217 -25.21 -17.89 -13.02
C ASP A 217 -25.05 -19.39 -12.78
N ILE A 218 -24.38 -19.74 -11.68
CA ILE A 218 -24.24 -21.11 -11.19
C ILE A 218 -25.11 -21.25 -9.93
N TYR A 219 -26.24 -21.94 -10.05
CA TYR A 219 -27.18 -22.17 -8.95
C TYR A 219 -26.91 -23.50 -8.24
N SER A 220 -27.11 -23.53 -6.92
CA SER A 220 -27.04 -24.74 -6.08
C SER A 220 -25.74 -25.55 -6.23
N ALA A 221 -24.62 -24.86 -6.52
CA ALA A 221 -23.34 -25.52 -6.65
C ALA A 221 -22.63 -25.66 -5.30
N THR A 222 -21.95 -26.80 -5.15
CA THR A 222 -20.95 -27.01 -4.11
C THR A 222 -19.56 -26.86 -4.72
N LEU A 223 -18.80 -25.87 -4.27
CA LEU A 223 -17.42 -25.65 -4.69
C LEU A 223 -16.51 -26.00 -3.51
N HIS A 224 -15.56 -26.90 -3.72
CA HIS A 224 -14.60 -27.29 -2.70
C HIS A 224 -13.23 -27.52 -3.30
N GLY A 225 -12.19 -27.38 -2.49
CA GLY A 225 -10.82 -27.60 -2.94
C GLY A 225 -9.82 -27.61 -1.79
N GLY A 226 -8.66 -28.21 -2.05
CA GLY A 226 -7.61 -28.43 -1.06
C GLY A 226 -7.70 -29.80 -0.38
N SER A 227 -6.61 -30.21 0.24
CA SER A 227 -6.48 -31.54 0.87
C SER A 227 -7.45 -31.76 2.04
N GLY A 228 -7.95 -30.69 2.66
CA GLY A 228 -8.95 -30.78 3.73
C GLY A 228 -10.35 -31.19 3.23
N TYR A 229 -10.75 -30.77 2.03
CA TYR A 229 -12.13 -30.92 1.54
C TYR A 229 -12.17 -31.79 0.28
N PRO A 230 -11.92 -33.11 0.37
CA PRO A 230 -11.88 -34.02 -0.78
C PRO A 230 -13.26 -34.42 -1.32
N ASN A 231 -14.35 -34.04 -0.62
CA ASN A 231 -15.72 -34.37 -1.01
C ASN A 231 -16.63 -33.16 -0.81
N ASN A 232 -17.87 -33.30 -1.24
CA ASN A 232 -18.91 -32.26 -1.23
C ASN A 232 -19.67 -32.13 0.10
N ALA A 233 -19.22 -32.74 1.20
CA ALA A 233 -19.88 -32.61 2.48
C ALA A 233 -19.49 -31.29 3.17
N TYR A 234 -20.49 -30.57 3.68
CA TYR A 234 -20.26 -29.38 4.50
C TYR A 234 -19.86 -29.79 5.92
N ALA A 235 -18.56 -29.97 6.14
CA ALA A 235 -18.00 -30.31 7.44
C ALA A 235 -16.55 -29.84 7.56
N TRP A 236 -16.11 -29.59 8.80
CA TRP A 236 -14.70 -29.32 9.06
C TRP A 236 -13.83 -30.55 8.81
N PRO A 237 -12.63 -30.38 8.22
CA PRO A 237 -11.78 -31.51 7.86
C PRO A 237 -11.12 -32.15 9.08
N SER A 238 -11.32 -33.46 9.26
CA SER A 238 -10.72 -34.26 10.33
C SER A 238 -9.31 -34.77 10.00
N ASN A 239 -8.87 -34.63 8.75
CA ASN A 239 -7.61 -35.15 8.23
C ASN A 239 -6.40 -34.23 8.45
N GLY A 240 -6.55 -33.14 9.21
CA GLY A 240 -5.50 -32.13 9.41
C GLY A 240 -5.16 -31.29 8.17
N GLY A 241 -5.84 -31.52 7.04
CA GLY A 241 -5.71 -30.74 5.82
C GLY A 241 -6.39 -29.37 5.94
N SER A 242 -6.21 -28.55 4.92
CA SER A 242 -6.85 -27.23 4.78
C SER A 242 -7.37 -27.05 3.35
N GLY A 243 -8.14 -25.98 3.13
CA GLY A 243 -8.76 -25.70 1.84
C GLY A 243 -9.99 -24.83 2.02
N PHE A 244 -10.98 -25.05 1.17
CA PHE A 244 -12.26 -24.35 1.23
C PHE A 244 -13.43 -25.24 0.85
N HIS A 245 -14.61 -24.84 1.32
CA HIS A 245 -15.90 -25.38 0.91
C HIS A 245 -16.93 -24.25 0.85
N LEU A 246 -17.69 -24.17 -0.23
CA LEU A 246 -18.81 -23.25 -0.42
C LEU A 246 -20.04 -24.06 -0.87
N SER A 247 -21.15 -23.92 -0.17
CA SER A 247 -22.45 -24.50 -0.54
C SER A 247 -23.59 -23.70 0.08
N GLU A 248 -24.84 -24.18 -0.05
CA GLU A 248 -26.01 -23.58 0.60
C GLU A 248 -25.91 -23.50 2.13
N SER A 249 -25.07 -24.34 2.75
CA SER A 249 -24.87 -24.34 4.20
C SER A 249 -23.94 -23.20 4.67
N GLY A 250 -23.14 -22.65 3.76
CA GLY A 250 -22.19 -21.57 4.04
C GLY A 250 -20.83 -21.74 3.37
N LEU A 251 -19.85 -21.04 3.93
CA LEU A 251 -18.46 -20.99 3.50
C LEU A 251 -17.56 -21.45 4.65
N LEU A 252 -16.70 -22.42 4.39
CA LEU A 252 -15.63 -22.87 5.28
C LEU A 252 -14.29 -22.59 4.61
N PHE A 253 -13.36 -21.99 5.34
CA PHE A 253 -11.97 -21.84 4.96
C PHE A 253 -11.07 -22.39 6.06
N GLY A 254 -10.00 -23.08 5.67
CA GLY A 254 -9.01 -23.59 6.61
C GLY A 254 -9.51 -24.77 7.43
N ASN A 255 -9.03 -24.86 8.67
CA ASN A 255 -9.33 -25.96 9.59
C ASN A 255 -9.25 -25.48 11.06
N PRO A 256 -10.34 -25.57 11.85
CA PRO A 256 -10.34 -25.24 13.27
C PRO A 256 -9.34 -26.04 14.10
N GLY A 257 -9.06 -27.29 13.73
CA GLY A 257 -8.04 -28.11 14.38
C GLY A 257 -6.61 -27.56 14.25
N LEU A 258 -6.37 -26.65 13.29
CA LEU A 258 -5.10 -25.95 13.12
C LEU A 258 -5.10 -24.54 13.74
N GLY A 259 -6.21 -24.12 14.35
CA GLY A 259 -6.40 -22.75 14.85
C GLY A 259 -6.38 -21.69 13.74
N LYS A 260 -6.63 -22.08 12.47
CA LYS A 260 -6.60 -21.19 11.30
C LYS A 260 -7.81 -21.49 10.43
N TYR A 261 -8.89 -20.72 10.62
CA TYR A 261 -10.13 -20.93 9.89
C TYR A 261 -10.97 -19.65 9.78
N VAL A 262 -11.89 -19.67 8.82
CA VAL A 262 -13.02 -18.73 8.75
C VAL A 262 -14.25 -19.54 8.37
N GLN A 263 -15.36 -19.32 9.07
CA GLN A 263 -16.66 -19.84 8.70
C GLN A 263 -17.64 -18.69 8.52
N ILE A 264 -18.43 -18.75 7.46
CA ILE A 264 -19.63 -17.93 7.27
C ILE A 264 -20.78 -18.90 7.11
N ASP A 265 -21.71 -18.95 8.07
CA ASP A 265 -22.87 -19.85 7.99
C ASP A 265 -23.99 -19.27 7.11
N ALA A 266 -25.00 -20.10 6.79
CA ALA A 266 -26.17 -19.68 6.03
C ALA A 266 -27.00 -18.55 6.69
N ALA A 267 -26.83 -18.31 7.99
CA ALA A 267 -27.47 -17.20 8.70
C ALA A 267 -26.64 -15.90 8.63
N GLY A 268 -25.47 -15.94 8.00
CA GLY A 268 -24.56 -14.79 7.86
C GLY A 268 -23.67 -14.53 9.07
N ASN A 269 -23.61 -15.46 10.04
CA ASN A 269 -22.67 -15.32 11.15
C ASN A 269 -21.25 -15.66 10.68
N ILE A 270 -20.26 -14.96 11.21
CA ILE A 270 -18.84 -15.15 10.91
C ILE A 270 -18.12 -15.67 12.15
N TYR A 271 -17.31 -16.71 11.98
CA TYR A 271 -16.48 -17.29 13.04
C TYR A 271 -15.05 -17.44 12.56
N ALA A 272 -14.12 -16.95 13.38
CA ALA A 272 -12.69 -17.11 13.18
C ALA A 272 -11.97 -17.14 14.54
N PRO A 273 -10.73 -17.64 14.63
CA PRO A 273 -9.92 -17.50 15.83
C PRO A 273 -9.78 -16.03 16.22
N GLY A 274 -10.20 -15.68 17.44
CA GLY A 274 -10.09 -14.31 17.95
C GLY A 274 -11.16 -13.32 17.50
N PHE A 275 -12.07 -13.72 16.60
CA PHE A 275 -13.07 -12.84 16.01
C PHE A 275 -14.37 -13.58 15.69
N SER A 276 -15.51 -12.98 16.04
CA SER A 276 -16.81 -13.44 15.55
C SER A 276 -17.76 -12.28 15.27
N ILE A 277 -18.66 -12.49 14.31
CA ILE A 277 -19.86 -11.65 14.13
C ILE A 277 -21.06 -12.58 14.25
N ILE A 278 -21.85 -12.40 15.31
CA ILE A 278 -23.04 -13.22 15.56
C ILE A 278 -24.20 -12.27 15.82
N ASN A 279 -25.30 -12.42 15.06
CA ASN A 279 -26.47 -11.53 15.15
C ASN A 279 -26.10 -10.02 15.09
N GLY A 280 -25.16 -9.67 14.20
CA GLY A 280 -24.67 -8.29 14.03
C GLY A 280 -23.72 -7.79 15.14
N ARG A 281 -23.39 -8.61 16.14
CA ARG A 281 -22.42 -8.27 17.20
C ARG A 281 -21.03 -8.77 16.83
N ALA A 282 -20.11 -7.86 16.58
CA ALA A 282 -18.69 -8.17 16.48
C ALA A 282 -18.08 -8.36 17.88
N VAL A 283 -17.35 -9.47 18.07
CA VAL A 283 -16.59 -9.76 19.30
C VAL A 283 -15.14 -10.06 18.91
N PHE A 284 -14.22 -9.37 19.58
CA PHE A 284 -12.78 -9.60 19.47
C PHE A 284 -12.29 -10.11 20.81
N SER A 285 -11.56 -11.23 20.82
CA SER A 285 -10.98 -11.78 22.06
C SER A 285 -9.47 -11.54 22.17
N GLY A 286 -8.85 -11.01 21.10
CA GLY A 286 -7.43 -10.62 21.09
C GLY A 286 -7.24 -9.11 21.27
N ASN A 287 -5.99 -8.66 21.18
CA ASN A 287 -5.64 -7.24 21.14
C ASN A 287 -6.15 -6.59 19.85
N LEU A 288 -6.77 -5.42 19.98
CA LEU A 288 -7.04 -4.53 18.85
C LEU A 288 -5.88 -3.53 18.76
N ASP A 289 -4.99 -3.74 17.81
CA ASP A 289 -3.85 -2.85 17.55
C ASP A 289 -4.26 -1.84 16.46
N SER A 290 -4.58 -0.62 16.86
CA SER A 290 -5.02 0.46 15.96
C SER A 290 -4.39 1.77 16.41
N VAL A 291 -3.80 2.51 15.47
CA VAL A 291 -3.15 3.79 15.74
C VAL A 291 -4.18 4.91 16.00
N ASP A 292 -5.37 4.84 15.38
CA ASP A 292 -6.38 5.93 15.38
C ASP A 292 -7.83 5.41 15.54
N GLY A 293 -8.11 4.61 16.57
CA GLY A 293 -9.46 4.11 16.83
C GLY A 293 -10.42 5.18 17.37
N SER A 294 -11.54 5.43 16.68
CA SER A 294 -12.66 6.23 17.19
C SER A 294 -13.81 5.32 17.63
N PHE A 295 -14.16 5.35 18.92
CA PHE A 295 -15.28 4.59 19.49
C PHE A 295 -16.44 5.54 19.78
N THR A 296 -17.60 5.30 19.16
CA THR A 296 -18.85 6.00 19.51
C THR A 296 -19.67 5.16 20.49
N GLY A 297 -20.31 5.81 21.46
CA GLY A 297 -21.12 5.14 22.48
C GLY A 297 -20.38 4.95 23.81
N GLU A 298 -20.89 4.05 24.65
CA GLU A 298 -20.36 3.82 25.99
C GLU A 298 -19.17 2.85 25.96
N LEU A 299 -17.99 3.30 26.42
CA LEU A 299 -16.82 2.46 26.61
C LEU A 299 -16.80 1.89 28.04
N LYS A 300 -17.10 0.59 28.20
CA LYS A 300 -17.01 -0.13 29.48
C LYS A 300 -15.74 -0.97 29.53
N ALA A 301 -14.72 -0.48 30.21
CA ALA A 301 -13.48 -1.23 30.47
C ALA A 301 -13.34 -1.51 31.97
N ALA A 302 -13.09 -2.77 32.35
CA ALA A 302 -12.80 -3.12 33.75
C ALA A 302 -11.42 -2.60 34.18
N LYS A 303 -10.47 -2.56 33.25
CA LYS A 303 -9.13 -1.99 33.38
C LYS A 303 -8.79 -1.34 32.05
N GLY A 304 -8.38 -0.07 32.07
CA GLY A 304 -7.97 0.67 30.89
C GLY A 304 -6.88 1.66 31.26
N SER A 305 -5.83 1.75 30.44
CA SER A 305 -4.84 2.82 30.53
C SER A 305 -5.09 3.73 29.34
N PHE A 306 -5.37 5.01 29.61
CA PHE A 306 -5.55 6.02 28.58
C PHE A 306 -4.32 6.93 28.61
N ALA A 307 -3.64 7.07 27.47
CA ALA A 307 -2.53 8.00 27.30
C ALA A 307 -2.99 9.18 26.42
N GLY A 308 -2.38 10.34 26.63
CA GLY A 308 -2.75 11.58 25.91
C GLY A 308 -3.79 12.42 26.65
N VAL A 309 -4.47 13.31 25.91
CA VAL A 309 -5.49 14.22 26.44
C VAL A 309 -6.83 13.51 26.50
N LEU A 310 -7.45 13.49 27.67
CA LEU A 310 -8.85 13.09 27.83
C LEU A 310 -9.73 14.34 27.83
N ASP A 311 -10.33 14.66 26.68
CA ASP A 311 -11.30 15.76 26.53
C ASP A 311 -12.72 15.24 26.73
N ALA A 312 -13.30 15.47 27.91
CA ALA A 312 -14.64 15.04 28.28
C ALA A 312 -15.45 16.20 28.83
N ALA A 313 -16.65 16.44 28.29
CA ALA A 313 -17.54 17.49 28.77
C ALA A 313 -17.95 17.32 30.24
N LYS A 314 -18.03 16.07 30.72
CA LYS A 314 -18.28 15.69 32.11
C LYS A 314 -17.52 14.41 32.42
N GLY A 315 -16.86 14.35 33.58
CA GLY A 315 -16.17 13.15 34.06
C GLY A 315 -16.49 12.91 35.53
N LYS A 316 -16.72 11.64 35.90
CA LYS A 316 -16.77 11.21 37.30
C LYS A 316 -15.62 10.25 37.54
N PHE A 317 -14.63 10.69 38.30
CA PHE A 317 -13.52 9.86 38.74
C PHE A 317 -13.82 9.36 40.15
N SER A 318 -13.55 8.08 40.40
CA SER A 318 -13.67 7.46 41.73
C SER A 318 -12.40 6.68 42.03
N GLY A 319 -11.96 6.70 43.28
CA GLY A 319 -10.66 6.16 43.67
C GLY A 319 -9.61 7.27 43.83
N GLU A 320 -8.34 6.87 43.87
CA GLU A 320 -7.21 7.78 43.94
C GLU A 320 -6.90 8.36 42.56
N LEU A 321 -6.72 9.67 42.49
CA LEU A 321 -6.22 10.36 41.30
C LEU A 321 -4.77 10.76 41.56
N ASP A 322 -3.84 9.92 41.11
CA ASP A 322 -2.40 10.17 41.21
C ASP A 322 -1.91 10.93 39.96
N ALA A 323 -1.81 12.24 40.06
CA ALA A 323 -1.35 13.12 39.00
C ALA A 323 -0.13 13.93 39.45
N VAL A 324 0.96 13.88 38.68
CA VAL A 324 2.18 14.66 38.95
C VAL A 324 1.89 16.18 38.95
N LYS A 325 0.95 16.63 38.13
CA LYS A 325 0.43 18.00 38.06
C LYS A 325 -1.03 17.96 37.63
N GLY A 326 -1.89 18.73 38.30
CA GLY A 326 -3.30 18.88 37.95
C GLY A 326 -3.83 20.25 38.36
N THR A 327 -4.66 20.85 37.52
CA THR A 327 -5.40 22.07 37.85
C THR A 327 -6.87 21.70 38.00
N PHE A 328 -7.42 21.92 39.20
CA PHE A 328 -8.85 21.79 39.45
C PHE A 328 -9.43 23.20 39.55
N SER A 329 -10.43 23.51 38.71
CA SER A 329 -11.16 24.77 38.71
C SER A 329 -12.63 24.54 39.08
N GLY A 330 -13.26 25.52 39.72
CA GLY A 330 -14.64 25.42 40.23
C GLY A 330 -14.70 25.02 41.71
N ASP A 331 -15.88 24.63 42.18
CA ASP A 331 -16.10 24.27 43.59
C ASP A 331 -15.53 22.88 43.91
N LEU A 332 -14.59 22.81 44.85
CA LEU A 332 -14.09 21.56 45.40
C LEU A 332 -14.80 21.25 46.73
N SER A 333 -15.84 20.41 46.66
CA SER A 333 -16.52 19.88 47.85
C SER A 333 -15.87 18.58 48.31
N SER A 334 -15.03 18.63 49.33
CA SER A 334 -14.41 17.44 49.93
C SER A 334 -14.47 17.47 51.46
N ALA A 335 -14.46 16.29 52.08
CA ALA A 335 -14.38 16.18 53.54
C ALA A 335 -13.02 16.67 54.08
N ARG A 336 -11.96 16.52 53.28
CA ARG A 336 -10.59 16.95 53.59
C ARG A 336 -9.87 17.30 52.30
N VAL A 337 -9.29 18.49 52.26
CA VAL A 337 -8.27 18.89 51.26
C VAL A 337 -6.94 18.95 52.01
N SER A 338 -5.95 18.19 51.57
CA SER A 338 -4.57 18.30 52.04
C SER A 338 -3.70 18.77 50.88
N VAL A 339 -3.16 19.97 50.99
CA VAL A 339 -2.08 20.44 50.11
C VAL A 339 -0.78 19.96 50.75
N GLY A 340 -0.01 19.11 50.05
CA GLY A 340 0.98 18.21 50.65
C GLY A 340 1.98 18.84 51.64
N THR A 341 2.62 18.01 52.46
CA THR A 341 3.56 18.42 53.52
C THR A 341 4.96 18.81 53.05
N ALA A 342 5.16 19.03 51.75
CA ALA A 342 6.46 19.47 51.24
C ALA A 342 6.75 20.90 51.76
N SER A 343 8.00 21.17 52.11
CA SER A 343 8.50 22.48 52.59
C SER A 343 8.18 23.69 51.68
N ALA A 344 7.57 23.47 50.52
CA ALA A 344 7.19 24.45 49.50
C ALA A 344 5.71 24.39 49.09
N ALA A 345 4.84 23.67 49.82
CA ALA A 345 3.40 23.70 49.55
C ALA A 345 2.81 25.05 49.98
N THR A 346 2.87 26.02 49.09
CA THR A 346 2.26 27.33 49.29
C THR A 346 0.84 27.32 48.75
N ALA A 347 -0.15 27.39 49.64
CA ALA A 347 -1.51 27.77 49.24
C ALA A 347 -1.53 29.28 49.00
N PHE A 348 -1.46 29.70 47.73
CA PHE A 348 -1.67 31.10 47.35
C PHE A 348 -3.17 31.36 47.21
N PHE A 349 -3.70 32.22 48.07
CA PHE A 349 -5.04 32.78 47.91
C PHE A 349 -4.87 34.14 47.22
N GLU A 350 -5.38 34.28 45.99
CA GLU A 350 -5.25 35.54 45.26
C GLU A 350 -5.99 36.67 46.01
N PRO A 351 -5.43 37.90 46.10
CA PRO A 351 -6.02 39.02 46.84
C PRO A 351 -7.36 39.56 46.30
N GLY A 352 -7.97 38.92 45.31
CA GLY A 352 -9.18 39.38 44.61
C GLY A 352 -10.51 38.79 45.08
N TYR A 353 -10.51 37.76 45.95
CA TYR A 353 -11.75 37.12 46.44
C TYR A 353 -11.82 37.19 47.98
N PRO A 354 -12.49 38.21 48.55
CA PRO A 354 -12.50 38.44 49.98
C PRO A 354 -13.63 37.65 50.64
N SER A 355 -13.49 36.34 50.81
CA SER A 355 -14.13 35.61 51.92
C SER A 355 -13.75 34.13 51.86
N ILE A 356 -12.83 33.72 52.73
CA ILE A 356 -12.82 32.35 53.22
C ILE A 356 -13.96 32.25 54.25
N SER A 357 -15.07 31.61 53.87
CA SER A 357 -16.10 31.20 54.83
C SER A 357 -15.76 29.80 55.32
N LEU A 358 -14.94 29.70 56.37
CA LEU A 358 -14.80 28.45 57.13
C LEU A 358 -16.03 28.32 58.04
N GLN A 359 -17.18 27.98 57.46
CA GLN A 359 -18.32 27.56 58.28
C GLN A 359 -18.08 26.13 58.77
N SER A 360 -17.36 25.99 59.88
CA SER A 360 -17.40 24.75 60.65
C SER A 360 -18.71 24.74 61.45
N SER A 361 -19.66 23.89 61.05
CA SER A 361 -20.85 23.60 61.87
C SER A 361 -20.54 22.69 63.08
N ALA A 362 -19.27 22.29 63.22
CA ALA A 362 -18.73 21.59 64.39
C ALA A 362 -17.72 22.51 65.10
N SER A 363 -17.80 22.56 66.43
CA SER A 363 -16.94 23.38 67.29
C SER A 363 -15.46 23.21 66.95
N GLY A 364 -14.78 24.32 66.63
CA GLY A 364 -13.32 24.42 66.59
C GLY A 364 -12.72 24.31 65.18
N VAL A 365 -12.36 25.46 64.60
CA VAL A 365 -11.23 25.52 63.67
C VAL A 365 -9.96 25.37 64.52
N PHE A 366 -9.43 24.15 64.60
CA PHE A 366 -8.14 23.90 65.24
C PHE A 366 -7.03 24.19 64.23
N VAL A 367 -6.36 25.33 64.38
CA VAL A 367 -5.01 25.53 63.83
C VAL A 367 -4.06 24.98 64.90
N GLU A 368 -3.48 23.80 64.67
CA GLU A 368 -2.46 23.25 65.56
C GLU A 368 -1.27 24.23 65.62
N ALA A 369 -1.12 24.90 66.76
CA ALA A 369 0.05 25.72 67.06
C ALA A 369 1.23 24.82 67.43
N SER A 370 1.79 24.10 66.46
CA SER A 370 3.17 23.64 66.59
C SER A 370 4.10 24.71 66.01
N SER A 371 4.74 25.46 66.90
CA SER A 371 5.82 26.41 66.61
C SER A 371 5.52 27.54 65.61
N LEU A 372 4.36 28.18 65.71
CA LEU A 372 4.24 29.55 65.21
C LEU A 372 4.99 30.45 66.20
N ASN A 373 6.21 30.85 65.83
CA ASN A 373 6.82 32.09 66.28
C ASN A 373 5.94 33.26 65.81
N SER A 374 4.72 33.37 66.34
CA SER A 374 3.89 34.56 66.23
C SER A 374 4.29 35.51 67.36
N ALA A 375 5.54 35.97 67.29
CA ALA A 375 5.77 37.34 67.63
C ALA A 375 4.93 38.15 66.63
N ALA A 376 3.70 38.52 67.03
CA ALA A 376 3.16 39.79 66.59
C ALA A 376 4.10 40.84 67.18
N VAL A 377 5.24 41.02 66.50
CA VAL A 377 6.08 42.18 66.73
C VAL A 377 5.20 43.33 66.26
N PHE A 378 4.54 44.00 67.19
CA PHE A 378 4.23 45.40 67.00
C PHE A 378 5.60 46.08 66.93
N THR A 379 6.25 46.03 65.75
CA THR A 379 7.39 46.89 65.45
C THR A 379 6.83 48.28 65.36
N ASN A 380 6.67 48.89 66.52
CA ASN A 380 6.72 50.30 66.84
C ASN A 380 6.62 50.34 68.36
N LEU A 381 7.72 50.72 69.03
CA LEU A 381 7.80 51.04 70.46
C LEU A 381 6.98 52.33 70.80
N GLU A 382 5.83 52.52 70.15
CA GLU A 382 4.98 53.69 70.29
C GLU A 382 3.51 53.32 70.07
N VAL A 383 2.68 53.41 71.12
CA VAL A 383 1.26 53.73 70.92
C VAL A 383 1.20 55.24 70.69
N LEU A 384 1.43 55.62 69.45
CA LEU A 384 1.43 57.01 69.02
C LEU A 384 -0.01 57.44 68.70
N PHE A 385 -0.61 58.31 69.52
CA PHE A 385 -1.80 59.04 69.09
C PHE A 385 -1.40 60.15 68.12
N LYS A 386 -0.99 59.77 66.90
CA LYS A 386 -0.90 60.67 65.74
C LYS A 386 -2.03 60.32 64.78
N HIS A 387 -3.06 61.16 64.78
CA HIS A 387 -4.07 61.16 63.73
C HIS A 387 -3.41 61.79 62.48
N ASN A 388 -3.16 60.98 61.45
CA ASN A 388 -2.59 61.46 60.19
C ASN A 388 -3.40 60.90 59.01
N ALA A 389 -4.69 61.27 58.97
CA ALA A 389 -5.59 60.99 57.85
C ALA A 389 -6.09 62.31 57.23
N PRO A 390 -6.00 62.49 55.90
CA PRO A 390 -6.33 63.74 55.24
C PRO A 390 -7.86 63.90 55.20
N GLY A 391 -8.39 64.91 55.91
CA GLY A 391 -9.81 65.27 55.87
C GLY A 391 -10.49 65.60 57.20
N TRP A 392 -9.78 65.57 58.34
CA TRP A 392 -10.38 65.99 59.62
C TRP A 392 -10.36 67.53 59.80
N PRO A 393 -11.44 68.15 60.31
CA PRO A 393 -11.51 69.58 60.53
C PRO A 393 -10.48 70.06 61.56
N ALA A 394 -9.66 71.04 61.17
CA ALA A 394 -8.65 71.68 62.00
C ALA A 394 -9.29 72.59 63.08
N ALA A 395 -9.63 72.04 64.25
CA ALA A 395 -9.88 72.78 65.48
C ALA A 395 -9.79 71.79 66.67
N LEU A 396 -8.69 71.74 67.43
CA LEU A 396 -8.35 72.71 68.48
C LEU A 396 -6.83 72.82 68.63
N ARG A 397 -6.23 73.92 68.15
CA ARG A 397 -4.85 74.28 68.50
C ARG A 397 -4.82 74.70 69.98
N ILE A 398 -4.09 73.95 70.80
CA ILE A 398 -3.72 74.38 72.15
C ILE A 398 -2.77 75.59 71.97
N ARG A 399 -3.07 76.75 72.60
CA ARG A 399 -2.24 77.95 72.46
C ARG A 399 -0.99 77.80 73.33
N SER A 400 0.14 78.36 72.90
CA SER A 400 1.34 78.40 73.74
C SER A 400 1.07 79.21 75.01
N GLY A 401 1.53 78.73 76.16
CA GLY A 401 1.26 79.29 77.49
C GLY A 401 0.92 78.21 78.53
N ARG A 402 0.28 78.60 79.64
CA ARG A 402 -0.15 77.66 80.69
C ARG A 402 -1.37 76.85 80.23
N VAL A 403 -1.18 75.55 80.07
CA VAL A 403 -2.22 74.59 79.67
C VAL A 403 -2.41 73.57 80.78
N PHE A 404 -3.65 73.41 81.24
CA PHE A 404 -4.02 72.31 82.13
C PHE A 404 -4.38 71.07 81.33
N PHE A 405 -3.70 69.97 81.61
CA PHE A 405 -4.02 68.65 81.11
C PHE A 405 -4.60 67.82 82.23
N SER A 406 -5.72 67.16 81.98
CA SER A 406 -6.25 66.09 82.83
C SER A 406 -6.35 64.82 82.03
N ILE A 407 -5.96 63.71 82.64
CA ILE A 407 -6.03 62.40 82.05
C ILE A 407 -6.74 61.45 83.01
N VAL A 408 -7.75 60.78 82.49
CA VAL A 408 -8.50 59.73 83.18
C VAL A 408 -8.19 58.42 82.47
N CYS A 409 -7.77 57.42 83.20
CA CYS A 409 -7.46 56.10 82.67
C CYS A 409 -8.20 55.02 83.45
N THR A 410 -8.83 54.10 82.72
CA THR A 410 -9.42 52.86 83.24
C THR A 410 -8.86 51.68 82.48
N ALA A 411 -8.34 50.67 83.16
CA ALA A 411 -7.74 49.51 82.53
C ALA A 411 -7.96 48.23 83.35
N VAL A 412 -7.79 47.06 82.73
CA VAL A 412 -7.64 45.79 83.45
C VAL A 412 -6.15 45.48 83.53
N VAL A 413 -5.63 45.43 84.76
CA VAL A 413 -4.21 45.25 85.07
C VAL A 413 -4.02 44.16 86.11
N ASP A 414 -2.85 43.55 86.11
CA ASP A 414 -2.36 42.67 87.17
C ASP A 414 -1.30 43.48 87.95
N ASP A 415 -1.58 43.77 89.22
CA ASP A 415 -0.78 44.58 90.16
C ASP A 415 -0.86 46.12 90.03
N GLN A 416 -0.44 46.75 88.92
CA GLN A 416 -0.31 48.23 88.89
C GLN A 416 -0.85 48.91 87.63
N LEU A 417 -1.37 50.14 87.81
CA LEU A 417 -1.73 51.08 86.75
C LEU A 417 -1.16 52.46 87.05
N SER A 418 -0.36 53.03 86.15
CA SER A 418 0.20 54.37 86.27
C SER A 418 0.10 55.18 85.00
N ILE A 419 0.15 56.49 85.18
CA ILE A 419 0.13 57.50 84.13
C ILE A 419 1.46 58.26 84.17
N TRP A 420 2.00 58.51 82.99
CA TRP A 420 3.26 59.20 82.76
C TRP A 420 3.06 60.29 81.71
N TYR A 421 3.95 61.28 81.71
CA TYR A 421 4.03 62.27 80.65
C TYR A 421 5.47 62.58 80.28
N ARG A 422 5.66 63.11 79.07
CA ARG A 422 6.90 63.78 78.67
C ARG A 422 6.60 64.93 77.74
N ILE A 423 7.53 65.87 77.67
CA ILE A 423 7.51 66.97 76.70
C ILE A 423 8.64 66.71 75.70
N ASN A 424 8.32 66.82 74.42
CA ASN A 424 9.18 66.50 73.30
C ASN A 424 9.78 65.09 73.44
N SER A 425 11.05 64.93 73.09
CA SER A 425 11.78 63.67 73.27
C SER A 425 12.43 63.52 74.65
N GLY A 426 11.95 64.25 75.66
CA GLY A 426 12.47 64.19 77.03
C GLY A 426 12.17 62.87 77.76
N ASN A 427 12.69 62.74 78.98
CA ASN A 427 12.43 61.59 79.84
C ASN A 427 10.95 61.52 80.26
N TRP A 428 10.41 60.31 80.38
CA TRP A 428 9.09 60.09 80.97
C TRP A 428 9.10 60.39 82.47
N LEU A 429 8.15 61.21 82.90
CA LEU A 429 7.93 61.62 84.27
C LEU A 429 6.63 60.99 84.78
N TRP A 430 6.67 60.43 85.98
CA TRP A 430 5.50 59.80 86.60
C TRP A 430 4.51 60.89 87.05
N LEU A 431 3.22 60.67 86.77
CA LEU A 431 2.14 61.57 87.22
C LEU A 431 1.38 61.00 88.41
N SER A 432 0.82 59.81 88.22
CA SER A 432 -0.08 59.18 89.18
C SER A 432 -0.11 57.69 88.94
N GLY A 433 -0.53 56.92 89.94
CA GLY A 433 -0.70 55.48 89.81
C GLY A 433 -1.48 54.90 90.97
N VAL A 434 -2.13 53.78 90.69
CA VAL A 434 -2.88 52.97 91.63
C VAL A 434 -2.31 51.56 91.57
N GLN A 435 -2.13 50.96 92.75
CA GLN A 435 -1.79 49.56 92.87
C GLN A 435 -3.06 48.79 93.24
N GLU A 436 -3.43 47.83 92.40
CA GLU A 436 -4.46 46.86 92.71
C GLU A 436 -3.92 45.85 93.72
N ARG A 437 -4.71 45.53 94.73
CA ARG A 437 -4.25 44.80 95.93
C ARG A 437 -4.45 43.29 95.85
N GLN A 438 -4.76 42.73 94.68
CA GLN A 438 -5.16 41.33 94.48
C GLN A 438 -4.24 40.65 93.45
N ASP A 439 -3.89 39.38 93.69
CA ASP A 439 -3.11 38.56 92.75
C ASP A 439 -4.00 38.15 91.55
N GLY A 440 -3.90 38.87 90.42
CA GLY A 440 -4.65 38.60 89.18
C GLY A 440 -5.20 39.85 88.48
N ASP A 441 -5.78 39.66 87.29
CA ASP A 441 -6.32 40.77 86.47
C ASP A 441 -7.59 41.39 87.06
N ALA A 442 -7.52 42.65 87.47
CA ALA A 442 -8.64 43.41 88.02
C ALA A 442 -8.78 44.79 87.33
N PRO A 443 -10.00 45.36 87.29
CA PRO A 443 -10.20 46.70 86.77
C PRO A 443 -9.64 47.77 87.73
N ALA A 444 -8.71 48.58 87.24
CA ALA A 444 -8.09 49.71 87.91
C ALA A 444 -8.46 51.03 87.22
N ALA A 445 -8.58 52.10 88.00
CA ALA A 445 -8.81 53.44 87.48
C ALA A 445 -7.92 54.47 88.19
N THR A 446 -7.31 55.37 87.42
CA THR A 446 -6.56 56.50 87.97
C THR A 446 -6.76 57.76 87.14
N VAL A 447 -6.78 58.91 87.82
CA VAL A 447 -6.95 60.23 87.21
C VAL A 447 -5.89 61.17 87.75
N TYR A 448 -5.37 62.03 86.88
CA TYR A 448 -4.47 63.11 87.29
C TYR A 448 -4.66 64.38 86.48
N GLY A 449 -4.27 65.51 87.05
CA GLY A 449 -4.29 66.82 86.41
C GLY A 449 -2.96 67.55 86.61
N LEU A 450 -2.38 68.10 85.54
CA LEU A 450 -1.12 68.84 85.58
C LEU A 450 -1.22 70.09 84.69
N THR A 451 -0.74 71.22 85.20
CA THR A 451 -0.56 72.44 84.38
C THR A 451 0.87 72.51 83.87
N LEU A 452 1.03 72.67 82.57
CA LEU A 452 2.33 72.80 81.89
C LEU A 452 2.40 74.10 81.10
N ASP A 453 3.56 74.74 81.09
CA ASP A 453 3.87 75.83 80.17
C ASP A 453 4.34 75.23 78.83
N ILE A 454 3.53 75.38 77.78
CA ILE A 454 3.78 74.79 76.45
C ILE A 454 4.21 75.88 75.48
N ASN A 455 5.37 75.72 74.83
CA ASN A 455 5.81 76.64 73.79
C ASN A 455 5.27 76.25 72.41
N VAL A 456 5.34 77.18 71.46
CA VAL A 456 4.97 76.90 70.06
C VAL A 456 5.88 75.80 69.50
N GLY A 457 5.29 74.69 69.09
CA GLY A 457 6.01 73.54 68.51
C GLY A 457 6.36 72.42 69.50
N ASP A 458 6.13 72.62 70.80
CA ASP A 458 6.30 71.55 71.80
C ASP A 458 5.26 70.44 71.60
N THR A 459 5.66 69.20 71.84
CA THR A 459 4.80 68.02 71.82
C THR A 459 4.67 67.47 73.24
N VAL A 460 3.45 67.34 73.76
CA VAL A 460 3.20 66.69 75.05
C VAL A 460 2.66 65.30 74.77
N GLN A 461 3.29 64.29 75.36
CA GLN A 461 2.87 62.90 75.24
C GLN A 461 2.49 62.37 76.61
N PHE A 462 1.39 61.63 76.66
CA PHE A 462 0.94 60.90 77.85
C PHE A 462 1.06 59.40 77.59
N GLY A 463 1.45 58.66 78.61
CA GLY A 463 1.62 57.22 78.56
C GLY A 463 0.90 56.58 79.73
N VAL A 464 0.37 55.38 79.52
CA VAL A 464 -0.18 54.52 80.57
C VAL A 464 0.73 53.31 80.70
N SER A 465 1.04 52.89 81.92
CA SER A 465 1.95 51.78 82.19
C SER A 465 1.48 50.91 83.34
N GLY A 466 1.93 49.67 83.41
CA GLY A 466 1.70 48.75 84.52
C GLY A 466 2.77 48.81 85.62
N THR A 467 3.49 49.93 85.76
CA THR A 467 4.65 50.08 86.68
C THR A 467 4.43 51.15 87.75
N ASN A 468 5.25 51.22 88.80
CA ASN A 468 5.19 52.28 89.85
C ASN A 468 6.24 53.38 89.68
N ALA A 469 6.12 54.41 90.51
CA ALA A 469 6.97 55.60 90.56
C ALA A 469 8.46 55.32 90.84
N TYR A 470 8.82 54.13 91.35
CA TYR A 470 10.21 53.78 91.69
C TYR A 470 10.96 53.08 90.55
N LEU A 471 10.29 52.79 89.43
CA LEU A 471 10.85 52.09 88.27
C LEU A 471 10.97 53.04 87.06
N THR A 472 12.05 52.92 86.28
CA THR A 472 12.35 53.84 85.17
C THR A 472 11.63 53.43 83.87
N ALA A 473 11.52 54.38 82.92
CA ALA A 473 10.84 54.18 81.62
C ALA A 473 11.39 53.00 80.78
N ALA A 474 12.66 52.61 80.98
CA ALA A 474 13.25 51.45 80.31
C ALA A 474 12.61 50.11 80.71
N ASN A 475 11.87 50.08 81.82
CA ASN A 475 11.18 48.89 82.34
C ASN A 475 9.70 48.82 81.89
N MET A 476 9.22 49.77 81.06
CA MET A 476 7.83 49.82 80.56
C MET A 476 7.44 48.66 79.63
N GLY A 477 8.39 47.83 79.20
CA GLY A 477 8.16 46.71 78.25
C GLY A 477 7.88 45.35 78.88
N LYS A 478 7.69 45.27 80.21
CA LYS A 478 7.44 44.00 80.93
C LYS A 478 6.31 44.14 81.95
N LEU A 479 5.06 44.33 81.51
CA LEU A 479 3.85 43.87 82.23
C LEU A 479 2.58 44.09 81.40
N TYR A 480 1.58 43.22 81.59
CA TYR A 480 0.39 43.04 80.77
C TYR A 480 -0.73 44.06 81.11
N VAL A 481 -1.10 44.91 80.15
CA VAL A 481 -2.36 45.68 80.19
C VAL A 481 -3.32 45.02 79.21
N LYS A 482 -4.34 44.33 79.72
CA LYS A 482 -5.23 43.53 78.85
C LYS A 482 -6.20 44.38 78.05
N GLN A 483 -6.76 45.42 78.66
CA GLN A 483 -7.68 46.38 78.06
C GLN A 483 -7.49 47.74 78.75
N CYS A 484 -7.40 48.84 77.98
CA CYS A 484 -7.20 50.19 78.52
C CYS A 484 -8.00 51.23 77.73
N GLN A 485 -8.62 52.16 78.45
CA GLN A 485 -9.25 53.35 77.91
C GLN A 485 -8.69 54.57 78.65
N ALA A 486 -8.08 55.50 77.89
CA ALA A 486 -7.57 56.75 78.41
C ALA A 486 -8.21 57.95 77.70
N ILE A 487 -8.63 58.94 78.47
CA ILE A 487 -9.21 60.19 77.97
C ILE A 487 -8.32 61.34 78.44
N VAL A 488 -7.77 62.09 77.48
CA VAL A 488 -6.98 63.30 77.76
C VAL A 488 -7.82 64.53 77.45
N ILE A 489 -7.92 65.43 78.42
CA ILE A 489 -8.61 66.71 78.32
C ILE A 489 -7.57 67.81 78.50
N ALA A 490 -7.42 68.67 77.49
CA ALA A 490 -6.57 69.86 77.58
C ALA A 490 -7.44 71.12 77.66
N ARG A 491 -7.11 72.02 78.59
CA ARG A 491 -7.76 73.32 78.75
C ARG A 491 -6.69 74.40 78.84
N ASN A 492 -6.73 75.38 77.93
CA ASN A 492 -5.92 76.60 78.07
C ASN A 492 -6.54 77.48 79.14
N PHE A 493 -5.71 78.10 79.97
CA PHE A 493 -6.15 79.22 80.81
C PHE A 493 -6.12 80.54 80.05
#